data_AF-A0AAU3DI65-F1
#
_entry.id   AF-A0AAU3DI65-F1
#
_cell.length_a   1.000
_cell.length_b   1.000
_cell.length_c   1.000
_cell.angle_alpha   90.00
_cell.angle_beta   90.00
_cell.angle_gamma   90.00
#
_symmetry.space_group_name_H-M   'P 1'
#
loop_
_entity.id
_entity.type
_entity.pdbx_description
1 polymer ?
#
loop_
_entity_poly.entity_id
_entity_poly.type
_entity_poly.pdbx_seq_one_letter_code
_entity_poly.pdbx_strand_id
1 'polypeptide(L)'
;MTTNRGRKDVIRDRMAATGESYNVAARNLKAMKDMGATREAVLTQRWQPADSPDVPCPCGGTCEPGERCGRCHALHRHVARYPGSTTEVETWVDRYECLGCPASYTLTVTLPGRPWGVAETVVRGGAAEEVVRARVFPGVAHPLLRHEDPAED
;
A
#
# COMPACT_ATOMS: atom_id res chain seq x y z
N MET A 1 -14.17 -13.61 10.26
CA MET A 1 -14.94 -14.15 9.13
C MET A 1 -16.23 -13.35 8.96
N THR A 2 -16.24 -12.29 8.15
CA THR A 2 -17.47 -11.51 7.90
C THR A 2 -18.30 -12.26 6.87
N THR A 3 -19.28 -13.02 7.34
CA THR A 3 -20.18 -13.82 6.47
C THR A 3 -20.85 -12.93 5.42
N ASN A 4 -21.05 -13.48 4.22
CA ASN A 4 -21.71 -12.88 3.06
C ASN A 4 -23.04 -12.15 3.37
N ARG A 5 -23.71 -12.50 4.49
CA ARG A 5 -24.90 -11.84 5.04
C ARG A 5 -24.66 -10.40 5.50
N GLY A 6 -23.63 -10.18 6.33
CA GLY A 6 -23.32 -8.84 6.86
C GLY A 6 -22.95 -7.83 5.76
N ARG A 7 -22.28 -8.29 4.69
CA ARG A 7 -22.01 -7.44 3.52
C ARG A 7 -23.29 -7.02 2.80
N LYS A 8 -24.26 -7.93 2.66
CA LYS A 8 -25.55 -7.63 2.02
C LYS A 8 -26.37 -6.63 2.85
N ASP A 9 -26.34 -6.76 4.17
CA ASP A 9 -27.09 -5.88 5.07
C ASP A 9 -26.57 -4.44 4.98
N VAL A 10 -25.25 -4.24 5.03
CA VAL A 10 -24.62 -2.91 4.86
C VAL A 10 -24.93 -2.28 3.49
N ILE A 11 -24.97 -3.07 2.41
CA ILE A 11 -25.36 -2.56 1.08
C ILE A 11 -26.83 -2.14 1.10
N ARG A 12 -27.72 -2.92 1.72
CA ARG A 12 -29.16 -2.57 1.82
C ARG A 12 -29.39 -1.32 2.66
N ASP A 13 -28.66 -1.13 3.76
CA ASP A 13 -28.76 0.06 4.59
C ASP A 13 -28.39 1.32 3.80
N ARG A 14 -27.33 1.25 2.97
CA ARG A 14 -26.96 2.34 2.08
C ARG A 14 -28.04 2.61 1.02
N MET A 15 -28.57 1.57 0.38
CA MET A 15 -29.67 1.73 -0.59
C MET A 15 -30.85 2.47 0.04
N ALA A 16 -31.23 2.11 1.27
CA ALA A 16 -32.31 2.75 2.00
C ALA A 16 -32.00 4.22 2.33
N ALA A 17 -30.76 4.53 2.68
CA ALA A 17 -30.34 5.90 3.03
C ALA A 17 -30.18 6.84 1.83
N THR A 18 -29.85 6.31 0.64
CA THR A 18 -29.42 7.12 -0.53
C THR A 18 -30.35 7.00 -1.73
N GLY A 19 -31.25 6.02 -1.75
CA GLY A 19 -32.08 5.69 -2.92
C GLY A 19 -31.29 5.02 -4.06
N GLU A 20 -30.02 4.69 -3.85
CA GLU A 20 -29.17 4.02 -4.85
C GLU A 20 -29.63 2.57 -5.11
N SER A 21 -29.45 2.08 -6.34
CA SER A 21 -29.63 0.64 -6.64
C SER A 21 -28.58 -0.22 -5.92
N TYR A 22 -28.87 -1.50 -5.70
CA TYR A 22 -27.95 -2.43 -5.02
C TYR A 22 -26.54 -2.44 -5.63
N ASN A 23 -26.46 -2.46 -6.96
CA ASN A 23 -25.18 -2.47 -7.69
C ASN A 23 -24.42 -1.15 -7.56
N VAL A 24 -25.13 -0.02 -7.44
CA VAL A 24 -24.52 1.30 -7.21
C VAL A 24 -24.05 1.39 -5.76
N ALA A 25 -24.89 1.03 -4.79
CA ALA A 25 -24.52 1.01 -3.38
C ALA A 25 -23.33 0.09 -3.08
N ALA A 26 -23.29 -1.11 -3.68
CA ALA A 26 -22.17 -2.05 -3.52
C ALA A 26 -20.87 -1.53 -4.15
N ARG A 27 -20.95 -0.88 -5.33
CA ARG A 27 -19.81 -0.24 -5.98
C ARG A 27 -19.31 0.95 -5.18
N ASN A 28 -20.19 1.79 -4.66
CA ASN A 28 -19.84 2.93 -3.84
C ASN A 28 -19.21 2.50 -2.51
N LEU A 29 -19.71 1.44 -1.87
CA LEU A 29 -19.08 0.88 -0.66
C LEU A 29 -17.67 0.34 -0.94
N LYS A 30 -17.48 -0.36 -2.07
CA LYS A 30 -16.16 -0.82 -2.51
C LYS A 30 -15.26 0.37 -2.82
N ALA A 31 -15.73 1.35 -3.58
CA ALA A 31 -15.00 2.56 -3.91
C ALA A 31 -14.62 3.38 -2.65
N MET A 32 -15.51 3.50 -1.66
CA MET A 32 -15.21 4.16 -0.38
C MET A 32 -14.18 3.39 0.44
N LYS A 33 -14.27 2.04 0.46
CA LYS A 33 -13.25 1.19 1.09
C LYS A 33 -11.90 1.33 0.38
N ASP A 34 -11.92 1.37 -0.95
CA ASP A 34 -10.74 1.54 -1.78
C ASP A 34 -10.16 2.96 -1.62
N MET A 35 -10.99 3.99 -1.41
CA MET A 35 -10.54 5.35 -1.07
C MET A 35 -9.86 5.41 0.30
N GLY A 36 -10.42 4.72 1.31
CA GLY A 36 -9.79 4.57 2.62
C GLY A 36 -8.43 3.86 2.51
N ALA A 37 -8.38 2.71 1.82
CA ALA A 37 -7.15 1.97 1.59
C ALA A 37 -6.12 2.77 0.75
N THR A 38 -6.58 3.50 -0.26
CA THR A 38 -5.74 4.38 -1.09
C THR A 38 -5.10 5.47 -0.24
N ARG A 39 -5.89 6.13 0.62
CA ARG A 39 -5.38 7.16 1.53
C ARG A 39 -4.32 6.59 2.48
N GLU A 40 -4.61 5.45 3.11
CA GLU A 40 -3.68 4.79 4.03
C GLU A 40 -2.40 4.33 3.33
N ALA A 41 -2.50 3.86 2.09
CA ALA A 41 -1.33 3.48 1.28
C ALA A 41 -0.45 4.69 0.95
N VAL A 42 -1.06 5.82 0.56
CA VAL A 42 -0.32 7.07 0.31
C VAL A 42 0.36 7.56 1.58
N LEU A 43 -0.32 7.54 2.73
CA LEU A 43 0.27 7.92 4.02
C LEU A 43 1.37 6.94 4.46
N THR A 44 1.23 5.65 4.17
CA THR A 44 2.26 4.64 4.45
C THR A 44 3.53 4.89 3.64
N GLN A 45 3.42 5.41 2.43
CA GLN A 45 4.56 5.78 1.58
C GLN A 45 5.12 7.19 1.88
N ARG A 46 4.28 8.13 2.32
CA ARG A 46 4.65 9.55 2.44
C ARG A 46 4.76 9.99 3.88
N TRP A 47 5.99 10.24 4.31
CA TRP A 47 6.31 10.97 5.52
C TRP A 47 7.59 11.77 5.30
N GLN A 48 7.85 12.73 6.18
CA GLN A 48 9.13 13.40 6.26
C GLN A 48 10.01 12.66 7.26
N PRO A 49 11.20 12.16 6.88
CA PRO A 49 12.13 11.54 7.81
C PRO A 49 12.45 12.49 8.97
N ALA A 50 12.60 11.94 10.18
CA ALA A 50 13.01 12.75 11.33
C ALA A 50 14.40 13.38 11.08
N ASP A 51 14.57 14.61 11.56
CA ASP A 51 15.84 15.33 11.45
C ASP A 51 16.93 14.77 12.38
N SER A 52 16.51 14.08 13.45
CA SER A 52 17.40 13.41 14.40
C SER A 52 17.01 11.94 14.58
N PRO A 53 17.99 11.02 14.74
CA PRO A 53 17.74 9.64 15.12
C PRO A 53 17.19 9.47 16.55
N ASP A 54 17.26 10.51 17.40
CA ASP A 54 16.67 10.48 18.75
C ASP A 54 15.14 10.56 18.74
N VAL A 55 14.56 10.90 17.59
CA VAL A 55 13.11 10.95 17.39
C VAL A 55 12.66 9.67 16.68
N PRO A 56 11.63 8.96 17.18
CA PRO A 56 11.08 7.81 16.50
C PRO A 56 10.70 8.13 15.06
N CYS A 57 10.95 7.19 14.14
CA CYS A 57 10.63 7.40 12.74
C CYS A 57 9.11 7.56 12.54
N PRO A 58 8.65 8.63 11.86
CA PRO A 58 7.23 8.90 11.69
C PRO A 58 6.57 8.11 10.55
N CYS A 59 7.23 7.06 10.02
CA CYS A 59 6.67 6.23 8.95
C CYS A 59 5.47 5.35 9.40
N GLY A 60 5.04 5.48 10.66
CA GLY A 60 3.85 4.82 11.20
C GLY A 60 3.92 3.29 11.26
N GLY A 61 5.12 2.71 11.33
CA GLY A 61 5.33 1.26 11.43
C GLY A 61 6.59 0.89 12.23
N THR A 62 6.83 -0.40 12.44
CA THR A 62 8.04 -0.93 13.09
C THR A 62 9.18 -0.96 12.09
N CYS A 63 9.72 0.23 11.78
CA CYS A 63 11.03 0.31 11.13
C CYS A 63 12.13 0.29 12.20
N GLU A 64 13.34 -0.04 11.79
CA GLU A 64 14.52 -0.09 12.67
C GLU A 64 15.45 1.10 12.38
N PRO A 65 15.05 2.36 12.67
CA PRO A 65 15.97 3.48 12.55
C PRO A 65 17.09 3.32 13.57
N GLY A 66 18.30 3.75 13.22
CA GLY A 66 19.42 3.76 14.17
C GLY A 66 20.35 2.53 14.11
N GLU A 67 20.27 1.68 13.08
CA GLU A 67 21.33 0.70 12.85
C GLU A 67 22.67 1.41 12.56
N ARG A 68 23.76 0.95 13.18
CA ARG A 68 25.09 1.54 12.97
C ARG A 68 25.67 1.14 11.62
N CYS A 69 26.22 2.11 10.90
CA CYS A 69 26.96 1.88 9.69
C CYS A 69 28.24 1.08 9.96
N GLY A 70 28.42 -0.05 9.27
CA GLY A 70 29.65 -0.84 9.37
C GLY A 70 30.91 -0.14 8.85
N ARG A 71 30.78 1.02 8.16
CA ARG A 71 31.90 1.76 7.57
C ARG A 71 32.36 2.97 8.39
N CYS A 72 31.43 3.82 8.81
CA CYS A 72 31.74 5.06 9.55
C CYS A 72 31.11 5.11 10.95
N HIS A 73 30.39 4.06 11.36
CA HIS A 73 29.74 3.92 12.67
C HIS A 73 28.66 4.95 13.00
N ALA A 74 28.35 5.87 12.09
CA ALA A 74 27.17 6.73 12.16
C ALA A 74 25.88 5.91 11.99
N LEU A 75 24.74 6.48 12.41
CA LEU A 75 23.45 5.82 12.34
C LEU A 75 22.85 5.89 10.93
N HIS A 76 22.07 4.89 10.57
CA HIS A 76 21.21 4.91 9.40
C HIS A 76 19.82 5.46 9.74
N ARG A 77 19.28 6.24 8.81
CA ARG A 77 17.94 6.82 8.89
C ARG A 77 17.05 6.19 7.82
N HIS A 78 15.83 5.83 8.20
CA HIS A 78 14.79 5.42 7.25
C HIS A 78 14.32 6.64 6.44
N VAL A 79 14.56 6.64 5.12
CA VAL A 79 14.32 7.81 4.26
C VAL A 79 13.16 7.64 3.28
N ALA A 80 12.78 6.40 2.94
CA ALA A 80 11.70 6.16 1.99
C ALA A 80 11.13 4.75 2.12
N ARG A 81 9.86 4.58 1.75
CA ARG A 81 9.20 3.29 1.60
C ARG A 81 8.46 3.26 0.28
N TYR A 82 8.55 2.14 -0.43
CA TYR A 82 7.88 1.97 -1.70
C TYR A 82 7.44 0.51 -1.91
N PRO A 83 6.48 0.26 -2.81
CA PRO A 83 6.05 -1.10 -3.14
C PRO A 83 7.22 -2.02 -3.53
N GLY A 84 7.28 -3.21 -2.94
CA GLY A 84 8.39 -4.15 -3.07
C GLY A 84 8.16 -5.33 -4.01
N SER A 85 6.95 -5.48 -4.54
CA SER A 85 6.56 -6.61 -5.39
C SER A 85 5.64 -6.14 -6.50
N THR A 86 5.58 -6.86 -7.61
CA THR A 86 4.61 -6.57 -8.68
C THR A 86 3.27 -7.29 -8.51
N THR A 87 3.14 -8.16 -7.51
CA THR A 87 1.95 -9.01 -7.29
C THR A 87 1.54 -9.08 -5.82
N GLU A 88 2.49 -9.03 -4.88
CA GLU A 88 2.23 -9.08 -3.44
C GLU A 88 1.97 -7.68 -2.88
N VAL A 89 0.69 -7.32 -2.77
CA VAL A 89 0.28 -5.94 -2.47
C VAL A 89 0.61 -5.45 -1.05
N GLU A 90 1.02 -6.31 -0.13
CA GLU A 90 1.43 -5.94 1.23
C GLU A 90 2.95 -5.95 1.43
N THR A 91 3.71 -6.28 0.38
CA THR A 91 5.18 -6.28 0.39
C THR A 91 5.70 -4.90 0.01
N TRP A 92 6.44 -4.28 0.93
CA TRP A 92 7.08 -2.98 0.80
C TRP A 92 8.60 -3.11 0.91
N VAL A 93 9.31 -2.07 0.50
CA VAL A 93 10.75 -1.92 0.69
C VAL A 93 11.01 -0.60 1.40
N ASP A 94 11.72 -0.68 2.52
CA ASP A 94 12.23 0.44 3.30
C ASP A 94 13.66 0.73 2.87
N ARG A 95 13.98 2.00 2.60
CA ARG A 95 15.33 2.46 2.24
C ARG A 95 15.93 3.26 3.38
N TYR A 96 17.17 2.92 3.71
CA TYR A 96 17.93 3.54 4.78
C TYR A 96 19.18 4.20 4.24
N GLU A 97 19.50 5.39 4.73
CA GLU A 97 20.70 6.15 4.36
C GLU A 97 21.53 6.48 5.59
N CYS A 98 22.85 6.33 5.47
CA CYS A 98 23.78 6.67 6.53
C CYS A 98 23.91 8.19 6.66
N LEU A 99 23.89 8.70 7.89
CA LEU A 99 24.03 10.13 8.15
C LEU A 99 25.48 10.64 8.03
N GLY A 100 26.47 9.75 7.97
CA GLY A 100 27.90 10.11 7.98
C GLY A 100 28.66 9.76 6.69
N CYS A 101 28.08 8.99 5.78
CA CYS A 101 28.72 8.66 4.50
C CYS A 101 27.68 8.25 3.45
N PRO A 102 28.05 8.08 2.16
CA PRO A 102 27.11 7.71 1.09
C PRO A 102 26.55 6.27 1.16
N ALA A 103 26.76 5.53 2.26
CA ALA A 103 26.25 4.18 2.40
C ALA A 103 24.72 4.18 2.54
N SER A 104 24.08 3.19 1.92
CA SER A 104 22.64 2.96 2.02
C SER A 104 22.35 1.47 1.91
N TYR A 105 21.18 1.07 2.41
CA TYR A 105 20.66 -0.29 2.23
C TYR A 105 19.13 -0.26 2.16
N THR A 106 18.55 -1.40 1.79
CA THR A 106 17.10 -1.60 1.73
C THR A 106 16.70 -2.85 2.49
N LEU A 107 15.53 -2.82 3.12
CA LEU A 107 14.90 -3.97 3.76
C LEU A 107 13.52 -4.20 3.14
N THR A 108 13.25 -5.44 2.74
CA THR A 108 11.90 -5.84 2.36
C THR A 108 11.09 -6.10 3.63
N VAL A 109 9.92 -5.47 3.74
CA VAL A 109 9.02 -5.59 4.88
C VAL A 109 7.62 -5.94 4.41
N THR A 110 6.95 -6.81 5.13
CA THR A 110 5.51 -7.07 4.94
C THR A 110 4.74 -6.23 5.95
N LEU A 111 3.76 -5.45 5.48
CA LEU A 111 2.89 -4.64 6.33
C LEU A 111 1.44 -5.15 6.23
N PRO A 112 1.03 -6.12 7.07
CA PRO A 112 -0.32 -6.68 7.04
C PRO A 112 -1.39 -5.59 7.22
N GLY A 113 -2.41 -5.62 6.35
CA GLY A 113 -3.49 -4.65 6.37
C GLY A 113 -3.13 -3.27 5.80
N ARG A 114 -1.91 -3.10 5.27
CA ARG A 114 -1.46 -1.87 4.59
C ARG A 114 -1.03 -2.16 3.16
N PRO A 115 -1.96 -2.56 2.29
CA PRO A 115 -1.61 -2.83 0.90
C PRO A 115 -1.30 -1.54 0.14
N TRP A 116 -0.34 -1.57 -0.78
CA TRP A 116 -0.06 -0.47 -1.72
C TRP A 116 -0.95 -0.48 -2.96
N GLY A 117 -1.74 -1.54 -3.16
CA GLY A 117 -2.61 -1.74 -4.32
C GLY A 117 -3.63 -2.86 -4.12
N VAL A 118 -4.26 -3.27 -5.22
CA VAL A 118 -5.22 -4.38 -5.25
C VAL A 118 -4.61 -5.54 -6.04
N ALA A 119 -4.60 -6.73 -5.45
CA ALA A 119 -4.30 -7.97 -6.18
C ALA A 119 -5.57 -8.43 -6.91
N GLU A 120 -5.45 -8.63 -8.21
CA GLU A 120 -6.52 -9.06 -9.11
C GLU A 120 -6.09 -10.35 -9.81
N THR A 121 -6.97 -11.33 -9.88
CA THR A 121 -6.74 -12.53 -10.68
C THR A 121 -7.28 -12.26 -12.09
N VAL A 122 -6.40 -12.34 -13.09
CA VAL A 122 -6.75 -12.17 -14.51
C VAL A 122 -6.53 -13.47 -15.26
N VAL A 123 -7.49 -13.83 -16.11
CA VAL A 123 -7.36 -15.00 -17.00
C VAL A 123 -6.61 -14.57 -18.25
N ARG A 124 -5.48 -15.22 -18.57
CA ARG A 124 -4.67 -14.89 -19.75
C ARG A 124 -4.82 -15.95 -20.84
N GLY A 125 -5.31 -15.55 -22.01
CA GLY A 125 -5.41 -16.40 -23.21
C GLY A 125 -6.55 -17.43 -23.15
N GLY A 126 -6.85 -18.04 -24.31
CA GLY A 126 -7.96 -19.00 -24.49
C GLY A 126 -7.83 -20.33 -23.73
N ALA A 127 -6.85 -20.45 -22.83
CA ALA A 127 -6.52 -21.64 -22.07
C ALA A 127 -6.52 -21.37 -20.54
N ALA A 128 -7.51 -20.61 -20.03
CA ALA A 128 -7.90 -20.57 -18.61
C ALA A 128 -6.78 -20.49 -17.54
N GLU A 129 -5.62 -19.89 -17.84
CA GLU A 129 -4.55 -19.73 -16.85
C GLU A 129 -4.83 -18.47 -16.00
N GLU A 130 -5.06 -18.67 -14.71
CA GLU A 130 -5.26 -17.60 -13.73
C GLU A 130 -3.91 -17.03 -13.29
N VAL A 131 -3.66 -15.76 -13.63
CA VAL A 131 -2.44 -15.03 -13.24
C VAL A 131 -2.82 -13.93 -12.26
N VAL A 132 -2.06 -13.79 -11.17
CA VAL A 132 -2.21 -12.68 -10.24
C VAL A 132 -1.50 -11.44 -10.81
N ARG A 133 -2.22 -10.34 -10.91
CA ARG A 133 -1.72 -9.02 -11.29
C ARG A 133 -2.06 -8.03 -10.18
N ALA A 134 -1.14 -7.13 -9.85
CA ALA A 134 -1.46 -6.01 -8.97
C ALA A 134 -1.80 -4.74 -9.75
N ARG A 135 -2.80 -4.02 -9.26
CA ARG A 135 -3.13 -2.66 -9.68
C ARG A 135 -2.78 -1.68 -8.56
N VAL A 136 -1.94 -0.70 -8.88
CA VAL A 136 -1.42 0.27 -7.90
C VAL A 136 -2.53 1.25 -7.50
N PHE A 137 -2.64 1.59 -6.21
CA PHE A 137 -3.57 2.63 -5.79
C PHE A 137 -3.17 4.01 -6.34
N PRO A 138 -4.13 4.88 -6.69
CA PRO A 138 -3.83 6.24 -7.12
C PRO A 138 -2.94 6.99 -6.12
N GLY A 139 -1.89 7.66 -6.61
CA GLY A 139 -0.98 8.47 -5.79
C GLY A 139 0.15 7.72 -5.08
N VAL A 140 0.15 6.39 -5.12
CA VAL A 140 1.24 5.53 -4.64
C VAL A 140 2.30 5.32 -5.73
N ALA A 141 3.49 5.87 -5.55
CA ALA A 141 4.61 5.69 -6.47
C ALA A 141 5.17 4.27 -6.38
N HIS A 142 4.94 3.44 -7.40
CA HIS A 142 5.52 2.11 -7.53
C HIS A 142 6.76 2.16 -8.45
N PRO A 143 7.92 1.62 -8.06
CA PRO A 143 9.14 1.73 -8.86
C PRO A 143 9.06 1.00 -10.21
N LEU A 144 8.36 -0.14 -10.26
CA LEU A 144 8.25 -1.00 -11.46
C LEU A 144 6.91 -0.96 -12.19
N LEU A 145 5.82 -0.55 -11.54
CA LEU A 145 4.48 -0.55 -12.10
C LEU A 145 4.01 0.88 -12.34
N ARG A 146 3.37 1.12 -13.48
CA ARG A 146 2.71 2.41 -13.76
C ARG A 146 1.31 2.41 -13.13
N HIS A 147 0.82 3.60 -12.79
CA HIS A 147 -0.59 3.79 -12.52
C HIS A 147 -1.38 3.47 -13.79
N GLU A 148 -2.35 2.57 -13.71
CA GLU A 148 -3.39 2.48 -14.72
C GLU A 148 -4.42 3.56 -14.37
N ASP A 149 -4.54 4.57 -15.23
CA ASP A 149 -5.66 5.50 -15.16
C ASP A 149 -6.96 4.70 -15.30
N PRO A 150 -8.02 5.00 -14.53
CA PRO A 150 -9.29 4.34 -14.73
C PRO A 150 -9.73 4.60 -16.17
N ALA A 151 -9.86 3.52 -16.95
CA ALA A 151 -10.43 3.60 -18.29
C ALA A 151 -11.75 4.36 -18.21
N GLU A 152 -11.83 5.50 -18.90
CA GLU A 152 -13.08 6.17 -19.16
C GLU A 152 -13.92 5.24 -20.04
N ASP A 153 -15.01 4.73 -19.48
CA ASP A 153 -16.06 3.96 -20.18
C ASP A 153 -17.31 4.87 -20.30
#